data_AF-A0A6L7CGX7-F1
#
_entry.id   AF-A0A6L7CGX7-F1
#
_cell.length_a   1.000
_cell.length_b   1.000
_cell.length_c   1.000
_cell.angle_alpha   90.00
_cell.angle_beta   90.00
_cell.angle_gamma   90.00
#
_symmetry.space_group_name_H-M   'P 1'
#
loop_
_entity.id
_entity.type
_entity.pdbx_description
1 polymer ?
#
loop_
_entity_poly.entity_id
_entity_poly.type
_entity_poly.pdbx_seq_one_letter_code
_entity_poly.pdbx_strand_id
1 'polypeptide(L)'
;MFLVSLLRRIAFSYYDYKAYNFNIEKTDFVVIHIPDQIGDAMAIFPVIRALELHKIKHLLIVTSTINLEVFNALKLEQIKLTIVTMTMQDHATLKEIKDL
;
A
#
# COMPACT_ATOMS: atom_id res chain seq x y z
N MET A 1 -27.94 8.26 16.57
CA MET A 1 -26.62 8.29 15.88
C MET A 1 -25.56 7.44 16.57
N PHE A 2 -25.46 7.43 17.91
CA PHE A 2 -24.42 6.72 18.67
C PHE A 2 -24.42 5.19 18.53
N LEU A 3 -25.59 4.54 18.53
CA LEU A 3 -25.68 3.06 18.45
C LEU A 3 -25.21 2.54 17.08
N VAL A 4 -25.58 3.23 16.00
CA VAL A 4 -25.24 2.86 14.62
C VAL A 4 -23.74 3.03 14.37
N SER A 5 -23.12 4.09 14.91
CA SER A 5 -21.66 4.27 14.82
C SER A 5 -20.90 3.24 15.65
N LEU A 6 -21.43 2.82 16.80
CA LEU A 6 -20.82 1.79 17.64
C LEU A 6 -20.85 0.41 16.96
N LEU A 7 -22.00 0.01 16.42
CA LEU A 7 -22.15 -1.22 15.62
C LEU A 7 -21.23 -1.22 14.41
N ARG A 8 -21.16 -0.09 13.70
CA ARG A 8 -20.25 0.11 12.57
C ARG A 8 -18.79 -0.07 12.98
N ARG A 9 -18.37 0.50 14.12
CA ARG A 9 -16.99 0.37 14.62
C ARG A 9 -16.64 -1.07 15.01
N ILE A 10 -17.57 -1.79 15.63
CA ILE A 10 -17.39 -3.21 15.99
C ILE A 10 -17.29 -4.07 14.71
N ALA A 11 -18.18 -3.84 13.74
CA ALA A 11 -18.15 -4.55 12.46
C ALA A 11 -16.84 -4.28 11.71
N PHE A 12 -16.39 -3.02 11.63
CA PHE A 12 -15.12 -2.70 10.98
C PHE A 12 -13.91 -3.26 11.73
N SER A 13 -13.92 -3.28 13.07
CA SER A 13 -12.84 -3.88 13.85
C SER A 13 -12.57 -5.35 13.54
N TYR A 14 -13.55 -6.08 12.99
CA TYR A 14 -13.36 -7.46 12.55
C TYR A 14 -12.54 -7.55 11.26
N TYR A 15 -12.69 -6.58 10.36
CA TYR A 15 -11.97 -6.46 9.10
C TYR A 15 -10.73 -5.57 9.20
N ASP A 16 -10.57 -4.86 10.32
CA ASP A 16 -9.45 -3.98 10.55
C ASP A 16 -8.15 -4.79 10.70
N TYR A 17 -7.08 -4.28 10.10
CA TYR A 17 -5.83 -5.01 10.03
C TYR A 17 -5.21 -5.09 11.42
N LYS A 18 -5.00 -6.31 11.94
CA LYS A 18 -4.27 -6.48 13.20
C LYS A 18 -2.80 -6.17 12.93
N ALA A 19 -2.33 -5.01 13.39
CA ALA A 19 -0.94 -4.62 13.31
C ALA A 19 -0.08 -5.67 14.04
N TYR A 20 0.66 -6.47 13.29
CA TYR A 20 1.66 -7.37 13.84
C TYR A 20 2.99 -6.63 13.90
N ASN A 21 3.68 -6.70 15.04
CA ASN A 21 5.03 -6.15 15.14
C ASN A 21 5.96 -6.96 14.24
N PHE A 22 6.36 -6.38 13.11
CA PHE A 22 7.35 -6.96 12.22
C PHE A 22 8.72 -6.31 12.48
N ASN A 23 9.79 -7.11 12.42
CA ASN A 23 11.15 -6.59 12.47
C ASN A 23 11.62 -6.30 11.04
N ILE A 24 11.75 -5.02 10.70
CA ILE A 24 12.21 -4.55 9.40
C ILE A 24 13.61 -5.05 9.03
N GLU A 25 14.49 -5.29 9.99
CA GLU A 25 15.84 -5.83 9.76
C GLU A 25 15.83 -7.25 9.20
N LYS A 26 14.71 -7.98 9.39
CA LYS A 26 14.51 -9.33 8.87
C LYS A 26 13.66 -9.35 7.60
N THR A 27 13.28 -8.18 7.08
CA THR A 27 12.41 -8.06 5.92
C THR A 27 13.24 -7.89 4.65
N ASP A 28 13.22 -8.90 3.79
CA ASP A 28 13.92 -8.86 2.50
C ASP A 28 13.08 -8.27 1.37
N PHE A 29 11.75 -8.42 1.45
CA PHE A 29 10.82 -8.06 0.40
C PHE A 29 9.64 -7.27 0.96
N VAL A 30 9.32 -6.14 0.32
CA VAL A 30 8.21 -5.27 0.71
C VAL A 30 7.31 -5.04 -0.49
N VAL A 31 6.00 -5.10 -0.25
CA VAL A 31 4.97 -4.74 -1.23
C VAL A 31 4.23 -3.52 -0.70
N ILE A 32 4.12 -2.49 -1.52
CA ILE A 32 3.31 -1.30 -1.26
C ILE A 32 2.23 -1.23 -2.33
N HIS A 33 0.97 -1.21 -1.91
CA HIS A 33 -0.18 -1.08 -2.80
C HIS A 33 -0.78 0.32 -2.67
N ILE A 34 -0.74 1.10 -3.76
CA ILE A 34 -1.25 2.48 -3.83
C ILE A 34 -2.11 2.60 -5.09
N PRO A 35 -3.39 2.17 -5.01
CA PRO A 35 -4.26 2.21 -6.17
C PRO A 35 -4.74 3.63 -6.48
N ASP A 36 -4.72 4.53 -5.49
CA ASP A 36 -5.45 5.81 -5.51
C ASP A 36 -4.54 7.04 -5.68
N GLN A 37 -5.17 8.22 -5.81
CA GLN A 37 -4.66 9.58 -6.04
C GLN A 37 -3.14 9.82 -5.96
N ILE A 38 -2.66 10.71 -6.83
CA ILE A 38 -1.27 11.18 -6.87
C ILE A 38 -0.76 11.65 -5.50
N GLY A 39 -1.62 12.25 -4.67
CA GLY A 39 -1.28 12.68 -3.32
C GLY A 39 -0.78 11.54 -2.42
N ASP A 40 -1.44 10.38 -2.47
CA ASP A 40 -1.07 9.20 -1.68
C ASP A 40 0.23 8.58 -2.19
N ALA A 41 0.40 8.55 -3.52
CA ALA A 41 1.64 8.12 -4.15
C ALA A 41 2.84 9.00 -3.76
N MET A 42 2.64 10.31 -3.57
CA MET A 42 3.68 11.21 -3.08
C MET A 42 3.91 11.05 -1.57
N ALA A 43 2.85 10.85 -0.78
CA ALA A 43 2.93 10.75 0.67
C ALA A 43 3.76 9.56 1.16
N ILE A 44 3.91 8.50 0.35
CA ILE A 44 4.67 7.31 0.72
C ILE A 44 6.20 7.48 0.58
N PHE A 45 6.69 8.55 -0.05
CA PHE A 45 8.13 8.72 -0.30
C PHE A 45 9.01 8.61 0.94
N PRO A 46 8.67 9.22 2.10
CA PRO A 46 9.42 9.05 3.33
C PRO A 46 9.52 7.59 3.78
N VAL A 47 8.45 6.82 3.61
CA VAL A 47 8.43 5.39 3.95
C VAL A 47 9.37 4.61 3.03
N ILE A 48 9.33 4.88 1.73
CA ILE A 48 10.24 4.26 0.76
C ILE A 48 11.71 4.55 1.11
N ARG A 49 12.04 5.79 1.53
CA ARG A 49 13.39 6.13 1.96
C ARG A 49 13.80 5.43 3.25
N ALA A 50 12.88 5.27 4.20
CA ALA A 50 13.16 4.47 5.39
C ALA A 50 13.47 3.01 5.03
N LEU A 51 12.72 2.40 4.11
CA LEU A 51 12.98 1.05 3.62
C LEU A 51 14.37 0.92 2.97
N GLU A 52 14.81 1.94 2.22
CA GLU A 52 16.16 2.01 1.63
C GLU A 52 17.25 2.05 2.70
N LEU A 53 17.08 2.86 3.74
CA LEU A 53 18.02 2.92 4.86
C LEU A 53 18.11 1.59 5.61
N HIS A 54 17.01 0.84 5.67
CA HIS A 54 16.98 -0.50 6.25
C HIS A 54 17.50 -1.61 5.33
N LYS A 55 18.00 -1.26 4.13
CA LYS A 55 18.65 -2.17 3.18
C LYS A 55 17.81 -3.40 2.82
N ILE A 56 16.50 -3.21 2.66
CA ILE A 56 15.65 -4.26 2.10
C ILE A 56 16.16 -4.66 0.70
N LYS A 57 15.95 -5.90 0.28
CA LYS A 57 16.49 -6.38 -1.01
C LYS A 57 15.62 -5.97 -2.19
N HIS A 58 14.30 -5.96 -2.01
CA HIS A 58 13.36 -5.73 -3.10
C HIS A 58 12.09 -5.02 -2.62
N LEU A 59 11.77 -3.93 -3.30
CA LEU A 59 10.52 -3.19 -3.18
C LEU A 59 9.65 -3.40 -4.43
N LEU A 60 8.44 -3.93 -4.23
CA LEU A 60 7.40 -3.99 -5.24
C LEU A 60 6.36 -2.91 -4.95
N ILE A 61 6.16 -2.01 -5.90
CA ILE A 61 5.09 -1.01 -5.85
C ILE A 61 4.00 -1.43 -6.84
N VAL A 62 2.81 -1.62 -6.33
CA VAL A 62 1.61 -1.86 -7.13
C VAL A 62 0.80 -0.57 -7.13
N THR A 63 0.60 0.03 -8.30
CA THR A 63 0.07 1.39 -8.41
C THR A 63 -0.85 1.57 -9.62
N SER A 64 -1.66 2.64 -9.62
CA SER A 64 -2.42 3.00 -10.82
C SER A 64 -1.53 3.47 -11.96
N THR A 65 -2.02 3.34 -13.19
CA THR A 65 -1.33 3.88 -14.38
C THR A 65 -1.06 5.38 -14.29
N ILE A 66 -1.95 6.15 -13.63
CA ILE A 66 -1.80 7.60 -13.44
C ILE A 66 -0.60 7.93 -12.54
N ASN A 67 -0.36 7.10 -11.53
CA ASN A 67 0.73 7.30 -10.57
C ASN A 67 2.08 6.76 -11.04
N LEU A 68 2.17 6.12 -12.21
CA LEU A 68 3.41 5.53 -12.71
C LEU A 68 4.55 6.55 -12.76
N GLU A 69 4.28 7.76 -13.24
CA GLU A 69 5.30 8.81 -13.38
C GLU A 69 5.89 9.27 -12.04
N VAL A 70 5.09 9.23 -10.97
CA VAL A 70 5.55 9.53 -9.61
C VAL A 70 6.66 8.56 -9.20
N PHE A 71 6.52 7.28 -9.52
CA PHE A 71 7.49 6.25 -9.18
C PHE A 71 8.61 6.08 -10.22
N ASN A 72 8.39 6.47 -11.48
CA ASN A 72 9.48 6.54 -12.47
C ASN A 72 10.56 7.55 -12.08
N ALA A 73 10.18 8.62 -11.38
CA ALA A 73 11.11 9.59 -10.83
C ALA A 73 11.92 9.05 -9.63
N LEU A 74 11.49 7.95 -9.02
CA LEU A 74 12.14 7.36 -7.86
C LEU A 74 13.43 6.65 -8.27
N LYS A 75 14.56 7.14 -7.77
CA LYS A 75 15.87 6.47 -7.88
C LYS A 75 16.22 5.84 -6.54
N LEU A 76 16.37 4.52 -6.55
CA LEU A 76 16.88 3.71 -5.44
C LEU A 76 18.24 3.13 -5.84
N GLU A 77 19.21 3.17 -4.94
CA GLU A 77 20.59 2.75 -5.27
C GLU A 77 20.87 1.31 -4.87
N GLN A 78 20.29 0.85 -3.76
CA GLN A 78 20.65 -0.43 -3.12
C GLN A 78 19.52 -1.46 -3.16
N ILE A 79 18.29 -1.02 -3.47
CA ILE A 79 17.11 -1.88 -3.51
C ILE A 79 16.71 -2.15 -4.96
N LYS A 80 16.37 -3.39 -5.28
CA LYS A 80 15.66 -3.69 -6.53
C LYS A 80 14.25 -3.09 -6.47
N LEU A 81 13.92 -2.16 -7.36
CA LEU A 81 12.56 -1.64 -7.53
C LEU A 81 11.82 -2.41 -8.62
N THR A 82 10.57 -2.79 -8.37
CA THR A 82 9.65 -3.29 -9.39
C THR A 82 8.35 -2.51 -9.28
N ILE A 83 7.87 -1.96 -10.39
CA ILE A 83 6.62 -1.23 -10.45
C ILE A 83 5.66 -2.05 -11.31
N VAL A 84 4.51 -2.38 -10.74
CA VAL A 84 3.40 -3.03 -11.45
C VAL A 84 2.26 -2.04 -11.51
N THR A 85 1.81 -1.73 -12.73
CA THR A 85 0.67 -0.85 -12.94
C THR A 85 -0.61 -1.66 -13.06
N MET A 86 -1.69 -1.09 -12.55
CA MET A 86 -3.05 -1.56 -12.77
C MET A 86 -3.91 -0.40 -13.27
N THR A 87 -4.95 -0.71 -14.03
CA THR A 87 -6.03 0.26 -14.26
C THR A 87 -6.73 0.50 -12.93
N MET A 88 -7.01 1.77 -12.59
CA MET A 88 -7.75 2.09 -11.36
C MET A 88 -9.03 1.24 -11.31
N GLN A 89 -9.12 0.37 -10.31
CA GLN A 89 -10.34 -0.38 -10.02
C GLN A 89 -11.26 0.49 -9.17
N ASP A 90 -11.70 1.62 -9.72
CA ASP A 90 -12.68 2.50 -9.05
C ASP A 90 -14.04 1.81 -8.89
N HIS A 91 -14.21 0.60 -9.43
CA HIS A 91 -15.49 -0.10 -9.54
C HIS A 91 -15.44 -1.50 -8.94
N ALA A 92 -14.55 -1.77 -7.98
CA ALA A 92 -14.66 -2.99 -7.17
C ALA A 92 -16.02 -2.97 -6.45
N THR A 93 -17.01 -3.62 -7.06
CA THR A 93 -18.36 -3.67 -6.53
C THR A 93 -18.36 -4.54 -5.28
N LEU A 94 -19.26 -4.27 -4.34
CA LEU A 94 -19.43 -5.08 -3.12
C LEU A 94 -19.60 -6.59 -3.43
N LYS A 95 -20.02 -6.92 -4.65
CA LYS A 95 -20.15 -8.28 -5.17
C LYS A 95 -18.79 -8.94 -5.42
N GLU A 96 -17.85 -8.23 -6.04
CA GLU A 96 -16.48 -8.72 -6.31
C GLU A 96 -15.66 -8.90 -5.04
N ILE A 97 -15.90 -8.07 -4.00
CA ILE A 97 -15.22 -8.19 -2.70
C ILE A 97 -15.71 -9.42 -1.91
N LYS A 98 -16.94 -9.88 -2.14
CA LYS A 98 -17.57 -11.00 -1.39
C LYS A 98 -17.30 -12.38 -1.98
N ASP A 99 -16.84 -12.47 -3.22
CA ASP A 99 -16.56 -13.73 -3.92
C ASP A 99 -15.10 -14.23 -3.73
N LEU A 100 -14.32 -13.60 -2.84
CA LEU A 100 -13.02 -14.06 -2.33
C LEU A 100 -13.17 -14.72 -0.95
#